data_AF-A0A8T2B139-F1
#
_entry.id   AF-A0A8T2B139-F1
#
_cell.length_a   1.000
_cell.length_b   1.000
_cell.length_c   1.000
_cell.angle_alpha   90.00
_cell.angle_beta   90.00
_cell.angle_gamma   90.00
#
_symmetry.space_group_name_H-M   'P 1'
#
loop_
_entity.id
_entity.type
_entity.pdbx_description
1 polymer ?
#
loop_
_entity_poly.entity_id
_entity_poly.type
_entity_poly.pdbx_seq_one_letter_code
_entity_poly.pdbx_strand_id
1 'polypeptide(L)' 'MFKFSTRWEYCAQPKVVVKIESEEEMLVLQERAKTLKLPTHITIDAGKTQISPNSRTVMAILGPVDNVDEVAGGLKLM' A
#
# COMPACT_ATOMS: atom_id res chain seq x y z
N MET A 1 13.88 13.32 0.09
CA MET A 1 14.02 12.67 -1.23
C MET A 1 13.90 11.16 -1.01
N PHE A 2 12.79 10.53 -1.40
CA PHE A 2 12.59 9.08 -1.24
C PHE A 2 13.54 8.32 -2.18
N LYS A 3 14.49 7.57 -1.61
CA LYS A 3 15.66 7.04 -2.33
C LYS A 3 15.39 5.73 -3.11
N PHE A 4 14.15 5.23 -3.11
CA PHE A 4 13.77 3.94 -3.71
C PHE A 4 13.32 4.01 -5.18
N SER A 5 12.88 5.19 -5.66
CA SER A 5 12.23 5.36 -6.97
C SER A 5 13.06 4.77 -8.11
N THR A 6 14.36 5.08 -8.15
CA THR A 6 15.21 4.75 -9.29
C THR A 6 15.41 3.23 -9.46
N ARG A 7 15.73 2.50 -8.38
CA ARG A 7 15.95 1.05 -8.47
C ARG A 7 14.67 0.30 -8.83
N TRP A 8 13.55 0.66 -8.21
CA TRP A 8 12.25 0.04 -8.51
C TRP A 8 11.82 0.29 -9.95
N GLU A 9 12.03 1.51 -10.46
CA GLU A 9 11.80 1.87 -11.86
C GLU A 9 12.66 1.05 -12.83
N TYR A 10 13.96 0.89 -12.56
CA TYR A 10 14.85 0.05 -13.37
C TYR A 10 14.48 -1.44 -13.36
N CYS A 11 13.81 -1.91 -12.31
CA CYS A 11 13.34 -3.29 -12.21
C CYS A 11 11.95 -3.51 -12.83
N ALA A 12 11.51 -2.66 -13.77
CA ALA A 12 10.19 -2.71 -14.40
C ALA A 12 9.02 -2.52 -13.41
N GLN A 13 9.27 -1.85 -12.27
CA GLN A 13 8.26 -1.44 -11.30
C GLN A 13 7.34 -2.59 -10.84
N PRO A 14 7.87 -3.66 -10.23
CA PRO A 14 7.08 -4.81 -9.80
C PRO A 14 6.02 -4.38 -8.77
N LYS A 15 4.83 -4.98 -8.87
CA LYS A 15 3.68 -4.67 -8.00
C LYS A 15 2.95 -5.98 -7.68
N VAL A 16 2.56 -6.15 -6.43
CA VAL A 16 1.69 -7.24 -5.97
C VAL A 16 0.43 -6.60 -5.39
N VAL A 17 -0.74 -7.11 -5.79
CA VAL A 17 -2.02 -6.64 -5.29
C VAL A 17 -2.57 -7.68 -4.34
N VAL A 18 -2.84 -7.24 -3.11
CA VAL A 18 -3.41 -8.07 -2.04
C VAL A 18 -4.74 -7.50 -1.59
N LYS A 19 -5.55 -8.34 -0.96
CA LYS A 19 -6.86 -7.97 -0.42
C LYS A 19 -6.78 -7.73 1.10
N ILE A 20 -7.53 -6.73 1.54
CA ILE A 20 -7.76 -6.36 2.94
C ILE A 20 -9.28 -6.33 3.14
N GLU A 21 -9.80 -6.72 4.30
CA GLU A 21 -11.25 -6.85 4.49
C GLU A 21 -11.90 -5.58 5.08
N SER A 22 -11.13 -4.64 5.64
CA SER A 22 -11.67 -3.39 6.18
C SER A 22 -10.74 -2.17 6.07
N GLU A 23 -11.33 -0.98 6.20
CA GLU A 23 -10.59 0.29 6.24
C GLU A 23 -9.74 0.40 7.52
N GLU A 24 -10.24 -0.08 8.65
CA GLU A 24 -9.50 -0.08 9.92
C GLU A 24 -8.21 -0.90 9.83
N GLU A 25 -8.27 -2.09 9.22
CA GLU A 25 -7.11 -2.93 8.98
C GLU A 25 -6.09 -2.21 8.07
N MET A 26 -6.57 -1.53 7.03
CA MET A 26 -5.71 -0.71 6.16
C MET A 26 -4.97 0.39 6.93
N LEU A 27 -5.63 1.07 7.87
CA LEU A 27 -5.01 2.11 8.69
C LEU A 27 -3.97 1.52 9.67
N VAL A 28 -4.24 0.35 10.26
CA VAL A 28 -3.26 -0.35 11.11
C VAL A 28 -2.01 -0.71 10.31
N LEU A 29 -2.19 -1.23 9.09
CA LEU A 29 -1.07 -1.54 8.19
C LEU A 29 -0.30 -0.28 7.77
N GLN A 30 -0.99 0.84 7.55
CA GLN A 30 -0.35 2.12 7.26
C GLN A 30 0.56 2.56 8.42
N GLU A 31 0.07 2.52 9.65
CA GLU A 31 0.87 2.91 10.81
C GLU A 31 2.09 2.00 10.98
N ARG A 32 1.92 0.69 10.78
CA ARG A 32 3.05 -0.26 10.76
C ARG A 32 4.09 0.13 9.70
N ALA A 33 3.67 0.40 8.46
CA ALA A 33 4.58 0.83 7.40
C ALA A 33 5.30 2.16 7.73
N LYS A 34 4.60 3.12 8.38
CA LYS A 34 5.21 4.37 8.86
C LYS A 34 6.27 4.13 9.93
N THR A 35 6.08 3.18 10.85
CA THR A 35 7.12 2.82 11.84
C THR A 35 8.39 2.29 11.19
N LEU A 36 8.26 1.59 10.06
CA LEU A 36 9.36 1.11 9.22
C LEU A 36 9.91 2.18 8.26
N LYS A 37 9.38 3.42 8.33
CA LYS A 37 9.74 4.55 7.46
C LYS A 37 9.53 4.26 5.97
N LEU A 38 8.56 3.39 5.65
CA LEU A 38 8.18 3.09 4.28
C LEU A 38 7.27 4.20 3.72
N PRO A 39 7.48 4.65 2.48
CA PRO A 39 6.51 5.49 1.79
C PRO A 39 5.18 4.74 1.62
N THR A 40 4.09 5.41 2.03
CA THR A 40 2.72 4.91 1.89
C THR A 40 1.83 5.96 1.26
N HIS A 41 0.84 5.54 0.47
CA HIS A 41 -0.21 6.43 -0.04
C HIS A 41 -1.57 5.75 0.07
N ILE A 42 -2.57 6.45 0.59
CA ILE A 42 -3.97 6.00 0.57
C ILE A 42 -4.72 6.79 -0.49
N THR A 43 -5.39 6.07 -1.38
CA THR A 43 -6.32 6.64 -2.35
C THR A 43 -7.71 6.72 -1.74
N ILE A 44 -8.31 7.91 -1.86
CA ILE A 44 -9.70 8.18 -1.48
C ILE A 44 -10.52 8.20 -2.75
N ASP A 45 -11.61 7.44 -2.79
CA ASP A 45 -12.49 7.42 -3.95
C ASP A 45 -13.15 8.78 -4.17
N ALA A 46 -13.05 9.28 -5.40
CA ALA A 46 -13.60 10.58 -5.78
C ALA A 46 -15.14 10.58 -5.95
N GLY A 47 -15.83 9.50 -5.59
CA GLY A 47 -17.26 9.31 -5.81
C GLY A 47 -17.62 9.02 -7.26
N LYS A 48 -16.68 8.51 -8.06
CA LYS A 48 -16.88 8.14 -9.48
C LYS A 48 -17.03 6.63 -9.68
N THR A 49 -16.97 5.86 -8.59
CA THR A 49 -17.17 4.41 -8.60
C THR A 49 -18.45 4.04 -7.85
N GLN A 50 -18.77 2.75 -7.79
CA GLN A 50 -19.94 2.22 -7.08
C GLN A 50 -19.72 2.14 -5.55
N ILE A 51 -18.55 2.55 -5.05
CA ILE A 51 -18.23 2.59 -3.62
C ILE A 51 -18.70 3.94 -3.05
N SER A 52 -19.03 3.98 -1.76
CA SER A 52 -19.42 5.22 -1.09
C SER A 52 -18.39 6.34 -1.32
N PRO A 53 -18.81 7.56 -1.72
CA PRO A 53 -17.92 8.69 -1.88
C PRO A 53 -17.07 8.94 -0.62
N ASN A 54 -15.82 9.35 -0.80
CA ASN A 54 -14.86 9.61 0.28
C ASN A 54 -14.39 8.37 1.07
N SER A 55 -14.66 7.16 0.58
CA SER A 55 -14.08 5.93 1.15
C SER A 55 -12.59 5.80 0.83
N ARG A 56 -11.81 5.24 1.76
CA ARG A 56 -10.42 4.83 1.49
C ARG A 56 -10.45 3.47 0.82
N THR A 57 -10.00 3.39 -0.43
CA THR A 57 -10.18 2.18 -1.24
C THR A 57 -8.91 1.38 -1.42
N VAL A 58 -7.75 2.04 -1.51
CA VAL A 58 -6.46 1.40 -1.78
C VAL A 58 -5.36 2.06 -0.96
N MET A 59 -4.46 1.24 -0.42
CA MET A 59 -3.17 1.69 0.10
C MET A 59 -2.03 1.12 -0.75
N ALA A 60 -1.12 1.98 -1.18
CA ALA A 60 0.15 1.60 -1.78
C ALA A 60 1.28 1.70 -0.75
N ILE A 61 2.18 0.73 -0.74
CA ILE A 61 3.43 0.72 0.03
C ILE A 61 4.59 0.37 -0.91
N LEU A 62 5.74 1.02 -0.73
CA LEU A 62 6.94 0.77 -1.55
C LEU A 62 8.17 0.65 -0.65
N GLY A 63 9.01 -0.35 -0.89
CA GLY A 63 10.22 -0.56 -0.12
C GLY A 63 10.97 -1.82 -0.51
N PRO A 64 12.05 -2.17 0.23
CA PRO A 64 12.67 -3.49 0.15
C PRO A 64 11.64 -4.59 0.41
N VAL A 65 11.77 -5.74 -0.26
CA VAL A 65 10.77 -6.81 -0.20
C VAL A 65 10.52 -7.28 1.23
N ASP A 66 11.58 -7.47 2.02
CA ASP A 66 11.48 -7.92 3.41
C ASP A 66 10.65 -6.94 4.27
N ASN A 67 10.88 -5.63 4.11
CA ASN A 67 10.11 -4.61 4.84
C ASN A 67 8.66 -4.52 4.35
N VAL A 68 8.40 -4.74 3.07
CA VAL A 68 7.04 -4.76 2.51
C VAL A 68 6.29 -6.00 2.99
N ASP A 69 6.95 -7.16 3.04
CA ASP A 69 6.40 -8.42 3.50
C ASP A 69 6.15 -8.43 5.01
N GLU A 70 6.97 -7.71 5.79
CA GLU A 70 6.65 -7.45 7.19
C GLU A 70 5.27 -6.78 7.33
N VAL A 71 4.89 -5.89 6.43
CA VAL A 71 3.59 -5.21 6.48
C VAL A 71 2.48 -6.08 5.88
N ALA A 72 2.67 -6.60 4.68
CA ALA A 72 1.59 -7.14 3.84
C ALA A 72 1.73 -8.64 3.49
N GLY A 73 2.82 -9.31 3.88
CA GLY A 73 3.14 -10.68 3.45
C GLY A 73 2.16 -11.75 3.96
N GLY A 74 1.37 -11.44 4.99
CA GLY A 74 0.31 -12.33 5.49
C GLY A 74 -1.04 -12.18 4.76
N LEU A 75 -1.17 -11.20 3.86
CA LEU A 75 -2.41 -10.92 3.15
C LEU A 75 -2.56 -11.84 1.94
N LYS A 76 -3.81 -12.09 1.55
CA LYS A 76 -4.12 -12.91 0.37
C LYS A 76 -3.97 -12.09 -0.90
N LEU A 77 -3.49 -12.72 -1.96
CA LEU A 77 -3.54 -12.15 -3.31
C LEU A 77 -4.99 -11.85 -3.70
N MET A 78 -5.18 -10.75 -4.43
CA MET A 78 -6.47 -10.33 -4.96
C MET A 78 -6.94 -11.23 -6.10
#